data_AF-A0A0B4D657-F1
#
_entry.id   AF-A0A0B4D657-F1
#
_cell.length_a   1.000
_cell.length_b   1.000
_cell.length_c   1.000
_cell.angle_alpha   90.00
_cell.angle_beta   90.00
_cell.angle_gamma   90.00
#
_symmetry.space_group_name_H-M   'P 1'
#
loop_
_entity.id
_entity.type
_entity.pdbx_description
1 polymer ?
#
loop_
_entity_poly.entity_id
_entity_poly.type
_entity_poly.pdbx_seq_one_letter_code
_entity_poly.pdbx_strand_id
1 'polypeptide(L)'
;MAVHPLGYGRYQRNASISAVGMETAQPEAGSTTTTHVDGFEAGGTETYPMVELKISIERDVAVLEKVMDAVLEVHHYEEPVIFLREDWTSRAAYDPNRDNPHRWWNNGKGLPERIG
;
A
#
# COMPACT_ATOMS: atom_id res chain seq x y z
N MET A 1 5.26 -10.06 13.18
CA MET A 1 6.68 -9.65 13.30
C MET A 1 6.90 -8.46 12.39
N ALA A 2 7.67 -7.43 12.79
CA ALA A 2 8.01 -6.31 11.89
C ALA A 2 9.16 -6.72 10.96
N VAL A 3 8.94 -6.68 9.64
CA VAL A 3 9.90 -7.20 8.64
C VAL A 3 10.69 -6.11 7.90
N HIS A 4 10.15 -4.90 7.81
CA HIS A 4 10.80 -3.76 7.16
C HIS A 4 10.29 -2.43 7.75
N PRO A 5 11.13 -1.41 7.98
CA PRO A 5 10.69 -0.14 8.57
C PRO A 5 9.89 0.76 7.62
N LEU A 6 9.95 0.50 6.30
CA LEU A 6 9.39 1.37 5.25
C LEU A 6 9.86 2.82 5.42
N GLY A 7 11.18 2.97 5.54
CA GLY A 7 11.81 4.25 5.87
C GLY A 7 11.98 5.16 4.66
N TYR A 8 11.74 6.46 4.86
CA TYR A 8 12.11 7.50 3.90
C TYR A 8 12.74 8.70 4.61
N GLY A 9 14.06 8.89 4.46
CA GLY A 9 14.78 9.91 5.20
C GLY A 9 14.72 9.66 6.72
N ARG A 10 14.05 10.55 7.47
CA ARG A 10 13.85 10.44 8.93
C ARG A 10 12.47 9.89 9.32
N TYR A 11 11.69 9.44 8.35
CA TYR A 11 10.35 8.90 8.56
C TYR A 11 10.37 7.38 8.41
N GLN A 12 9.46 6.71 9.10
CA GLN A 12 9.21 5.28 9.02
C GLN A 12 7.72 5.04 8.78
N ARG A 13 7.35 3.82 8.35
CA ARG A 13 5.97 3.46 7.97
C ARG A 13 5.43 4.34 6.84
N ASN A 14 6.30 4.72 5.91
CA ASN A 14 5.89 5.48 4.74
C ASN A 14 5.06 4.61 3.80
N ALA A 15 3.84 5.06 3.53
CA ALA A 15 2.97 4.49 2.52
C ALA A 15 2.14 5.61 1.88
N SER A 16 1.71 5.40 0.65
CA SER A 16 0.69 6.21 -0.02
C SER A 16 -0.56 5.37 -0.18
N ILE A 17 -1.70 5.95 0.15
CA ILE A 17 -3.02 5.31 0.02
C ILE A 17 -3.81 6.16 -0.98
N SER A 18 -4.42 5.51 -1.98
CA SER A 18 -5.32 6.19 -2.91
C SER A 18 -6.63 6.62 -2.24
N ALA A 19 -7.46 7.37 -2.96
CA ALA A 19 -8.88 7.44 -2.61
C ALA A 19 -9.54 6.05 -2.75
N VAL A 20 -10.66 5.84 -2.08
CA VAL A 20 -11.47 4.62 -2.21
C VAL A 20 -12.03 4.56 -3.64
N GLY A 21 -11.72 3.48 -4.34
CA GLY A 21 -12.23 3.13 -5.65
C GLY A 21 -13.02 1.82 -5.60
N MET A 22 -13.20 1.20 -6.77
CA MET A 22 -13.86 -0.10 -6.92
C MET A 22 -12.95 -1.07 -7.67
N GLU A 23 -12.93 -2.32 -7.23
CA GLU A 23 -12.41 -3.46 -7.99
C GLU A 23 -13.58 -4.34 -8.44
N THR A 24 -13.42 -5.06 -9.55
CA THR A 24 -14.42 -5.99 -10.07
C THR A 24 -13.79 -7.34 -10.37
N ALA A 25 -14.49 -8.42 -10.03
CA ALA A 25 -14.08 -9.79 -10.34
C ALA A 25 -15.26 -10.60 -10.88
N GLN A 26 -14.97 -11.66 -11.62
CA GLN A 26 -15.95 -12.72 -11.95
C GLN A 26 -15.42 -14.03 -11.37
N PRO A 27 -15.80 -14.40 -10.14
CA PRO A 27 -15.36 -15.64 -9.55
C PRO A 27 -15.78 -16.86 -10.39
N GLU A 28 -14.83 -17.78 -10.54
CA GLU A 28 -15.04 -19.07 -11.17
C GLU A 28 -15.58 -20.10 -10.18
N ALA A 29 -16.08 -21.22 -10.69
CA ALA A 29 -16.49 -22.34 -9.86
C ALA A 29 -15.29 -22.86 -9.05
N GLY A 30 -15.45 -22.95 -7.72
CA GLY A 30 -14.40 -23.41 -6.81
C GLY A 30 -13.60 -22.29 -6.15
N SER A 31 -13.91 -21.01 -6.41
CA SER A 31 -13.39 -19.88 -5.62
C SER A 31 -13.83 -19.96 -4.16
N THR A 32 -13.13 -19.25 -3.26
CA THR A 32 -13.55 -19.10 -1.86
C THR A 32 -14.99 -18.56 -1.74
N THR A 33 -15.45 -17.72 -2.66
CA THR A 33 -16.84 -17.22 -2.71
C THR A 33 -17.85 -18.37 -2.73
N THR A 34 -17.54 -19.45 -3.46
CA THR A 34 -18.38 -20.68 -3.51
C THR A 34 -18.63 -21.28 -2.13
N THR A 35 -17.67 -21.16 -1.22
CA THR A 35 -17.74 -21.75 0.13
C THR A 35 -18.38 -20.81 1.15
N HIS A 36 -18.23 -19.50 0.97
CA HIS A 36 -18.56 -18.50 1.99
C HIS A 36 -19.79 -17.64 1.66
N VAL A 37 -20.34 -17.74 0.45
CA VAL A 37 -21.53 -16.99 0.03
C VAL A 37 -22.62 -17.96 -0.40
N ASP A 38 -23.69 -18.05 0.41
CA ASP A 38 -24.85 -18.86 0.10
C ASP A 38 -25.53 -18.39 -1.20
N GLY A 39 -25.80 -19.34 -2.10
CA GLY A 39 -26.45 -19.04 -3.38
C GLY A 39 -25.52 -18.44 -4.43
N PHE A 40 -24.21 -18.56 -4.26
CA PHE A 40 -23.23 -18.13 -5.25
C PHE A 40 -23.45 -18.78 -6.63
N GLU A 41 -23.45 -17.97 -7.69
CA GLU A 41 -23.44 -18.39 -9.08
C GLU A 41 -22.17 -17.86 -9.79
N ALA A 42 -21.37 -18.79 -10.33
CA ALA A 42 -20.13 -18.43 -11.03
C ALA A 42 -20.38 -17.61 -12.30
N GLY A 43 -19.44 -16.73 -12.65
CA GLY A 43 -19.51 -15.86 -13.82
C GLY A 43 -20.32 -14.57 -13.62
N GLY A 44 -20.95 -14.37 -12.46
CA GLY A 44 -21.48 -13.07 -12.06
C GLY A 44 -20.37 -12.05 -11.82
N THR A 45 -20.58 -10.79 -12.22
CA THR A 45 -19.62 -9.72 -11.90
C THR A 45 -19.89 -9.18 -10.50
N GLU A 46 -18.88 -9.27 -9.65
CA GLU A 46 -18.87 -8.74 -8.30
C GLU A 46 -18.06 -7.45 -8.26
N THR A 47 -18.40 -6.54 -7.35
CA THR A 47 -17.63 -5.30 -7.16
C THR A 47 -17.44 -4.97 -5.69
N TYR A 48 -16.25 -4.49 -5.35
CA TYR A 48 -15.83 -4.27 -3.98
C TYR A 48 -15.14 -2.91 -3.83
N PRO A 49 -15.38 -2.19 -2.72
CA PRO A 49 -14.60 -1.00 -2.41
C PRO A 49 -13.15 -1.40 -2.13
N MET A 50 -12.20 -0.65 -2.70
CA MET A 50 -10.77 -0.93 -2.58
C MET A 50 -9.95 0.36 -2.49
N VAL A 51 -8.70 0.24 -2.03
CA VAL A 51 -7.69 1.29 -2.14
C VAL A 51 -6.41 0.70 -2.71
N GLU A 52 -5.67 1.49 -3.48
CA GLU A 52 -4.28 1.17 -3.83
C GLU A 52 -3.37 1.60 -2.68
N LEU A 53 -2.75 0.62 -2.02
CA LEU A 53 -1.68 0.84 -1.06
C LEU A 53 -0.33 0.74 -1.78
N LYS A 54 0.45 1.82 -1.75
CA LYS A 54 1.80 1.88 -2.29
C LYS A 54 2.82 2.00 -1.17
N ILE A 55 3.75 1.06 -1.15
CA ILE A 55 4.97 1.12 -0.37
C ILE A 55 6.17 1.01 -1.31
N SER A 56 7.32 1.52 -0.87
CA SER A 56 8.58 1.40 -1.60
C SER A 56 9.64 0.85 -0.67
N ILE A 57 10.41 -0.09 -1.19
CA ILE A 57 11.58 -0.67 -0.53
C ILE A 57 12.77 -0.56 -1.47
N GLU A 58 13.96 -0.70 -0.92
CA GLU A 58 15.17 -0.86 -1.71
C GLU A 58 15.04 -2.06 -2.67
N ARG A 59 15.75 -2.01 -3.81
CA ARG A 59 15.81 -3.12 -4.77
C ARG A 59 16.67 -4.26 -4.19
N ASP A 60 16.11 -4.96 -3.22
CA ASP A 60 16.68 -6.11 -2.53
C ASP A 60 15.65 -7.23 -2.49
N VAL A 61 15.94 -8.31 -3.22
CA VAL A 61 15.03 -9.45 -3.38
C VAL A 61 14.76 -10.17 -2.06
N ALA A 62 15.75 -10.26 -1.17
CA ALA A 62 15.59 -10.93 0.12
C ALA A 62 14.72 -10.11 1.09
N VAL A 63 14.73 -8.79 0.95
CA VAL A 63 13.79 -7.91 1.67
C VAL A 63 12.40 -8.00 1.06
N LEU A 64 12.31 -7.99 -0.27
CA LEU A 64 11.04 -8.12 -0.99
C LEU A 64 10.30 -9.40 -0.59
N GLU A 65 10.99 -10.55 -0.57
CA GLU A 65 10.42 -11.84 -0.15
C GLU A 65 9.75 -11.74 1.23
N LYS A 66 10.47 -11.24 2.24
CA LYS A 66 9.94 -11.08 3.60
C LYS A 66 8.76 -10.13 3.67
N VAL A 67 8.75 -9.07 2.85
CA VAL A 67 7.65 -8.12 2.78
C VAL A 67 6.43 -8.77 2.14
N MET A 68 6.61 -9.51 1.04
CA MET A 68 5.54 -10.25 0.37
C MET A 68 4.92 -11.29 1.29
N ASP A 69 5.73 -12.09 1.99
CA ASP A 69 5.25 -13.05 2.99
C ASP A 69 4.40 -12.37 4.06
N ALA A 70 4.87 -11.23 4.59
CA ALA A 70 4.15 -10.50 5.61
C ALA A 70 2.84 -9.88 5.09
N VAL A 71 2.78 -9.46 3.83
CA VAL A 71 1.54 -8.97 3.19
C VAL A 71 0.56 -10.12 3.01
N LEU A 72 1.00 -11.24 2.43
CA LEU A 72 0.14 -12.40 2.17
C LEU A 72 -0.43 -13.00 3.46
N GLU A 73 0.37 -13.09 4.53
CA GLU A 73 -0.05 -13.61 5.83
C GLU A 73 -1.24 -12.82 6.45
N VAL A 74 -1.30 -11.51 6.23
CA VAL A 74 -2.32 -10.63 6.84
C VAL A 74 -3.40 -10.20 5.87
N HIS A 75 -3.25 -10.50 4.57
CA HIS A 75 -4.23 -10.13 3.57
C HIS A 75 -5.46 -11.05 3.68
N HIS A 76 -6.65 -10.46 3.56
CA HIS A 76 -7.91 -11.20 3.78
C HIS A 76 -8.47 -11.84 2.50
N TYR A 77 -8.03 -11.40 1.32
CA TYR A 77 -8.37 -12.05 0.05
C TYR A 77 -7.50 -13.27 -0.19
N GLU A 78 -8.11 -14.28 -0.82
CA GLU A 78 -7.46 -15.51 -1.30
C GLU A 78 -6.28 -15.20 -2.23
N GLU A 79 -6.48 -14.29 -3.18
CA GLU A 79 -5.48 -13.88 -4.16
C GLU A 79 -5.39 -12.34 -4.19
N PRO A 80 -4.57 -11.72 -3.32
CA PRO A 80 -4.36 -10.28 -3.37
C PRO A 80 -3.66 -9.87 -4.67
N VAL A 81 -4.21 -8.88 -5.35
CA VAL A 81 -3.58 -8.30 -6.54
C VAL A 81 -2.41 -7.40 -6.11
N ILE A 82 -1.18 -7.85 -6.36
CA ILE A 82 0.04 -7.12 -5.99
C ILE A 82 0.88 -6.85 -7.24
N PHE A 83 1.18 -5.58 -7.50
CA PHE A 83 2.05 -5.15 -8.58
C PHE A 83 3.44 -4.76 -8.07
N LEU A 84 4.47 -5.27 -8.73
CA LEU A 84 5.86 -4.85 -8.51
C LEU A 84 6.32 -3.93 -9.63
N ARG A 85 6.90 -2.78 -9.28
CA ARG A 85 7.46 -1.80 -10.21
C ARG A 85 8.84 -1.38 -9.76
N GLU A 86 9.77 -1.28 -10.70
CA GLU A 86 11.07 -0.63 -10.47
C GLU A 86 10.92 0.87 -10.72
N ASP A 87 11.22 1.68 -9.71
CA ASP A 87 11.11 3.13 -9.77
C ASP A 87 12.36 3.81 -9.20
N TRP A 88 12.64 5.02 -9.68
CA TRP A 88 13.65 5.91 -9.11
C TRP A 88 12.99 6.87 -8.11
N THR A 89 13.57 7.02 -6.92
CA THR A 89 13.02 7.91 -5.88
C THR A 89 14.05 8.94 -5.42
N SER A 90 13.59 10.17 -5.14
CA SER A 90 14.45 11.28 -4.72
C SER A 90 14.55 11.41 -3.21
N ARG A 91 15.73 11.21 -2.61
CA ARG A 91 15.93 11.51 -1.18
C ARG A 91 16.27 12.98 -0.97
N ALA A 92 15.60 13.61 0.00
CA ALA A 92 15.86 15.00 0.33
C ALA A 92 17.24 15.18 0.99
N ALA A 93 18.01 16.16 0.54
CA ALA A 93 19.13 16.72 1.30
C ALA A 93 18.55 17.57 2.45
N TYR A 94 18.19 16.89 3.54
CA TYR A 94 17.50 17.52 4.67
C TYR A 94 18.43 18.47 5.44
N ASP A 95 18.02 19.72 5.56
CA ASP A 95 18.62 20.74 6.42
C ASP A 95 17.48 21.42 7.21
N PRO A 96 17.41 21.23 8.54
CA PRO A 96 16.36 21.81 9.37
C PRO A 96 16.45 23.32 9.50
N ASN A 97 17.61 23.92 9.23
CA ASN A 97 17.84 25.36 9.36
C ASN A 97 17.59 26.12 8.06
N ARG A 98 17.10 25.43 7.03
CA ARG A 98 16.86 26.02 5.72
C ARG A 98 15.66 26.98 5.76
N ASP A 99 15.91 28.23 5.41
CA ASP A 99 14.97 29.36 5.39
C ASP A 99 14.09 29.45 4.14
N ASN A 100 14.13 28.44 3.26
CA ASN A 100 13.35 28.41 2.02
C ASN A 100 11.84 28.60 2.31
N PRO A 101 11.18 29.66 1.80
CA PRO A 101 9.79 29.99 2.11
C PRO A 101 8.77 28.97 1.56
N HIS A 102 9.19 28.06 0.68
CA HIS A 102 8.33 26.99 0.16
C HIS A 102 8.25 25.77 1.09
N ARG A 103 9.06 25.69 2.14
CA ARG A 103 9.00 24.58 3.11
C ARG A 103 7.76 24.69 3.99
N TRP A 104 7.06 23.58 4.19
CA TRP A 104 5.83 23.54 5.00
C TRP A 104 6.03 24.04 6.43
N TRP A 105 7.21 23.81 7.02
CA TRP A 105 7.54 24.30 8.37
C TRP A 105 7.84 25.80 8.43
N ASN A 106 8.07 26.46 7.28
CA ASN A 106 8.28 27.90 7.18
C ASN A 106 7.00 28.67 6.79
N ASN A 107 5.98 27.99 6.26
CA ASN A 107 4.76 28.64 5.74
C ASN A 107 3.42 28.02 6.19
N GLY A 108 3.44 26.94 6.98
CA GLY A 108 2.27 26.27 7.53
C GLY A 108 1.43 25.44 6.53
N LYS A 109 1.78 25.39 5.24
CA LYS A 109 1.04 24.62 4.23
C LYS A 109 1.46 23.16 4.24
N GLY A 110 0.51 22.23 4.33
CA GLY A 110 0.79 20.79 4.29
C GLY A 110 1.17 20.19 5.64
N LEU A 111 0.69 20.78 6.74
CA LEU A 111 0.75 20.14 8.05
C LEU A 111 -0.06 18.83 8.01
N PRO A 112 0.51 17.70 8.44
CA PRO A 112 -0.19 16.43 8.43
C PRO A 112 -1.34 16.44 9.45
N GLU A 113 -2.47 15.83 9.09
CA GLU A 113 -3.46 15.42 10.07
C GLU A 113 -2.88 14.31 10.95
N ARG A 114 -3.03 14.43 12.26
CA ARG A 114 -2.58 13.40 13.19
C ARG A 114 -3.65 12.33 13.28
N ILE A 115 -3.37 11.16 12.71
CA ILE A 115 -4.17 9.96 12.90
C ILE A 115 -3.64 9.28 14.17
N GLY A 116 -4.45 9.25 15.23
CA GLY A 116 -4.13 8.64 16.53
C GLY A 116 -4.55 7.18 16.60
#